data_AF-D4ZHV0-F1
#
_entry.id   AF-D4ZHV0-F1
#
_cell.length_a   1.000
_cell.length_b   1.000
_cell.length_c   1.000
_cell.angle_alpha   90.00
_cell.angle_beta   90.00
_cell.angle_gamma   90.00
#
_symmetry.space_group_name_H-M   'P 1'
#
loop_
_entity.id
_entity.type
_entity.pdbx_description
1 polymer ?
#
loop_
_entity_poly.entity_id
_entity_poly.type
_entity_poly.pdbx_seq_one_letter_code
_entity_poly.pdbx_strand_id
1 'polypeptide(L)' 'MTHVINAIESPFDGLVSAFFFEPGELVTDGTILVEVEPAASEEKAEGKA' A
#
# COMPACT_ATOMS: atom_id res chain seq x y z
N MET A 1 -25.80 10.00 9.75
CA MET A 1 -25.03 10.15 8.51
C MET A 1 -23.71 9.40 8.70
N THR A 2 -23.71 8.10 8.43
CA THR A 2 -22.53 7.26 8.60
C THR A 2 -21.51 7.72 7.56
N HIS A 3 -20.36 8.21 7.99
CA HIS A 3 -19.25 8.49 7.07
C HIS A 3 -18.74 7.12 6.61
N VAL A 4 -19.25 6.66 5.47
CA VAL A 4 -18.74 5.45 4.82
C VAL A 4 -17.43 5.86 4.17
N ILE A 5 -16.33 5.50 4.82
CA ILE A 5 -14.99 5.70 4.27
C ILE A 5 -14.76 4.56 3.28
N ASN A 6 -14.70 4.88 1.99
CA ASN A 6 -14.24 3.95 0.97
C ASN A 6 -12.74 4.15 0.80
N ALA A 7 -11.94 3.34 1.48
CA ALA A 7 -10.48 3.39 1.45
C ALA A 7 -9.90 2.15 0.75
N ILE A 8 -8.70 2.31 0.19
CA ILE A 8 -7.87 1.22 -0.29
C ILE A 8 -6.89 0.88 0.84
N GLU A 9 -6.93 -0.36 1.31
CA GLU A 9 -6.04 -0.83 2.37
C GLU A 9 -4.70 -1.32 1.79
N SER A 10 -3.65 -1.29 2.61
CA SER A 10 -2.32 -1.76 2.18
C SER A 10 -2.37 -3.26 1.84
N PRO A 11 -1.76 -3.70 0.73
CA PRO A 11 -1.72 -5.12 0.36
C PRO A 11 -0.72 -5.93 1.20
N PHE A 12 0.33 -5.29 1.73
CA PHE A 12 1.36 -5.91 2.58
C PHE A 12 2.10 -4.83 3.39
N ASP A 13 2.92 -5.26 4.35
CA ASP A 13 3.81 -4.37 5.10
C ASP A 13 4.97 -3.90 4.21
N GLY A 14 5.10 -2.59 4.04
CA GLY A 14 6.04 -2.01 3.09
C GLY A 14 6.23 -0.51 3.24
N LEU A 15 7.06 0.04 2.35
CA LEU A 15 7.30 1.47 2.23
C LEU A 15 6.63 1.99 0.96
N VAL A 16 5.91 3.11 1.07
CA VAL A 16 5.36 3.81 -0.09
C VAL A 16 6.49 4.54 -0.81
N SER A 17 6.77 4.13 -2.04
CA SER A 17 7.84 4.70 -2.86
C SER A 17 7.38 5.93 -3.64
N ALA A 18 6.15 5.91 -4.18
CA ALA A 18 5.61 7.00 -4.99
C ALA A 18 4.08 7.06 -4.95
N PHE A 19 3.55 8.26 -5.12
CA PHE A 19 2.14 8.51 -5.44
C PHE A 19 2.02 9.03 -6.87
N PHE A 20 1.04 8.54 -7.61
CA PHE A 20 0.79 8.92 -9.01
C PHE A 20 -0.53 9.68 -9.19
N PHE A 21 -1.03 10.30 -8.12
CA PHE A 21 -2.22 11.14 -8.16
C PHE A 21 -2.08 12.31 -7.19
N GLU A 22 -2.87 13.35 -7.45
CA GLU A 22 -3.07 14.48 -6.54
C GLU A 22 -4.48 14.50 -5.93
N PRO A 23 -4.68 15.16 -4.78
CA PRO A 23 -6.02 15.33 -4.20
C PRO A 23 -6.99 16.03 -5.17
N GLY A 24 -8.11 15.36 -5.45
CA GLY A 24 -9.14 15.87 -6.38
C GLY A 24 -8.91 15.51 -7.84
N GLU A 25 -7.85 14.77 -8.16
CA GLU A 25 -7.60 14.26 -9.50
C GLU A 25 -8.63 13.18 -9.90
N LEU A 26 -9.06 13.23 -11.16
CA LEU A 26 -9.98 12.24 -11.70
C LEU A 26 -9.19 11.00 -12.14
N VAL A 27 -9.47 9.86 -11.53
CA VAL A 27 -8.84 8.57 -11.85
C VAL A 27 -9.80 7.68 -12.66
N THR A 28 -9.24 6.85 -13.55
CA THR A 28 -10.00 5.85 -14.32
C THR A 28 -9.70 4.44 -13.85
N ASP A 29 -10.55 3.48 -14.23
CA ASP A 29 -10.31 2.06 -13.95
C ASP A 29 -8.92 1.62 -14.41
N GLY A 30 -8.23 0.85 -13.57
CA GLY A 30 -6.85 0.39 -13.80
C GLY A 30 -5.75 1.42 -13.58
N THR A 31 -6.05 2.65 -13.14
CA THR A 31 -5.01 3.65 -12.82
C THR A 31 -4.19 3.23 -11.61
N ILE A 32 -2.86 3.25 -11.73
CA ILE A 32 -1.94 3.00 -10.61
C ILE A 32 -1.92 4.24 -9.73
N LEU A 33 -2.26 4.08 -8.45
CA LEU A 33 -2.32 5.19 -7.50
C LEU A 33 -1.03 5.34 -6.68
N VAL A 34 -0.44 4.21 -6.31
CA VAL A 34 0.69 4.17 -5.37
C VAL A 34 1.60 3.00 -5.71
N GLU A 35 2.90 3.20 -5.54
CA GLU A 35 3.89 2.13 -5.56
C GLU A 35 4.35 1.83 -4.13
N VAL A 36 4.35 0.55 -3.76
CA VAL A 36 4.75 0.08 -2.42
C VAL A 36 5.81 -1.00 -2.57
N GLU A 37 6.94 -0.81 -1.89
CA GLU A 37 8.02 -1.80 -1.80
C GLU A 37 7.87 -2.64 -0.53
N PRO A 38 8.04 -3.98 -0.59
CA PRO A 38 7.98 -4.82 0.60
C PRO A 38 9.00 -4.39 1.65
N ALA A 39 8.59 -4.35 2.91
CA ALA A 39 9.54 -4.20 4.00
C ALA A 39 10.52 -5.37 3.93
N ALA A 40 11.83 -5.09 4.01
CA ALA A 40 12.84 -6.15 4.04
C ALA A 40 12.50 -7.10 5.20
N SER A 41 12.12 -8.32 4.87
CA SER A 41 11.88 -9.35 5.86
C SER A 41 13.23 -9.67 6.49
N GLU A 42 13.43 -9.29 7.75
CA GLU A 42 14.34 -10.04 8.61
C GLU A 42 13.72 -11.43 8.75
N GLU A 43 14.08 -12.32 7.82
CA GLU A 43 13.87 -13.75 7.94
C GLU A 43 14.41 -14.16 9.32
N LYS A 44 13.51 -14.48 10.26
CA LYS A 44 13.88 -15.08 11.53
C LYS A 44 14.55 -16.42 11.24
N ALA A 45 15.88 -16.38 11.15
CA ALA A 45 16.72 -17.53 11.37
C ALA A 45 16.56 -17.96 12.84
N GLU A 46 15.64 -18.88 13.13
CA GLU A 46 15.72 -19.68 14.35
C GLU A 46 15.21 -21.10 14.11
N GLY A 47 15.97 -21.83 13.27
CA GLY A 47 16.17 -23.25 13.52
C GLY A 47 17.24 -23.39 14.60
N LYS A 48 16.85 -23.87 15.79
CA LYS A 48 17.79 -24.52 16.70
C LYS A 48 17.31 -25.93 17.01
N ALA A 49 18.20 -26.87 16.67
CA ALA A 49 18.21 -28.27 17.05
C ALA A 49 18.49 -28.45 18.55
#